data_AF-A0A259K467-F1
#
_entry.id   AF-A0A259K467-F1
#
_cell.length_a   1.000
_cell.length_b   1.000
_cell.length_c   1.000
_cell.angle_alpha   90.00
_cell.angle_beta   90.00
_cell.angle_gamma   90.00
#
_symmetry.space_group_name_H-M   'P 1'
#
loop_
_entity.id
_entity.type
_entity.pdbx_description
1 polymer ?
#
loop_
_entity_poly.entity_id
_entity_poly.type
_entity_poly.pdbx_seq_one_letter_code
_entity_poly.pdbx_strand_id
1 'polypeptide(L)'
;MERFAALLDALVYTTSRNRKLALIAAYLRKTPDPDRGWALAALTGGLDFPAVKSSTIRALMMERVDPVLWTLSRDFVGDTAETASLLWPAPGRAPSPPTVSEAVELLSSMTRKTVGTDLAALLDRLDAPGRFALLKLATGGMRIGVSSRLAKTAFAKAFAVEVEQVEEYWHGLAPPYPELFAWAAEGAPPPDIDNLPTFRPFMLAHPLEGGTVALADYAAEWKWDGIRVQLVRAGDQTRLFSRSGDDISATFPELLDGLPFPVVLDGELLVRGVHQGGEAGGAASFNALQQRLGRKVVSKAMLRDYPAFVRLYDVLIADGRDWRAQPWHERRAALEALIPRLPAAHFDLSDIVTARDFDHLAQIRAGA
;
A
#
# COMPACT_ATOMS: atom_id res chain seq x y z
N MET A 1 16.61 19.19 0.52
CA MET A 1 16.84 18.16 1.56
C MET A 1 16.71 18.67 2.99
N GLU A 2 17.25 19.84 3.35
CA GLU A 2 17.24 20.34 4.74
C GLU A 2 15.86 20.35 5.40
N ARG A 3 14.84 20.90 4.72
CA ARG A 3 13.46 20.91 5.23
C ARG A 3 12.90 19.50 5.46
N PHE A 4 13.26 18.56 4.59
CA PHE A 4 12.83 17.17 4.71
C PHE A 4 13.53 16.47 5.87
N ALA A 5 14.83 16.72 6.07
CA ALA A 5 15.56 16.24 7.24
C ALA A 5 14.96 16.77 8.55
N ALA A 6 14.64 18.07 8.62
CA ALA A 6 13.97 18.67 9.77
C ALA A 6 12.57 18.05 10.03
N LEU A 7 11.82 17.71 8.97
CA LEU A 7 10.55 16.98 9.12
C LEU A 7 10.78 15.60 9.72
N LEU A 8 11.73 14.82 9.20
CA LEU A 8 12.00 13.46 9.68
C LEU A 8 12.44 13.47 11.15
N ASP A 9 13.36 14.37 11.51
CA ASP A 9 13.82 14.54 12.90
C ASP A 9 12.64 14.81 13.84
N ALA A 10 11.78 15.77 13.50
CA ALA A 10 10.59 16.08 14.29
C ALA A 10 9.61 14.89 14.38
N LEU A 11 9.47 14.10 13.32
CA LEU A 11 8.57 12.93 13.30
C LEU A 11 9.08 11.77 14.15
N VAL A 12 10.40 11.55 14.19
CA VAL A 12 11.04 10.49 15.00
C VAL A 12 10.74 10.69 16.49
N TYR A 13 10.89 11.92 16.99
CA TYR A 13 10.67 12.23 18.42
C TYR A 13 9.21 12.50 18.80
N THR A 14 8.31 12.57 17.82
CA THR A 14 6.88 12.82 18.09
C THR A 14 6.14 11.49 18.30
N THR A 15 5.51 11.29 19.46
CA THR A 15 4.63 10.13 19.70
C THR A 15 3.16 10.42 19.36
N SER A 16 2.73 11.68 19.46
CA SER A 16 1.34 12.08 19.20
C SER A 16 0.97 12.00 17.72
N ARG A 17 -0.01 11.15 17.40
CA ARG A 17 -0.60 11.03 16.05
C ARG A 17 -1.02 12.39 15.48
N ASN A 18 -1.75 13.19 16.26
CA ASN A 18 -2.24 14.49 15.82
C ASN A 18 -1.11 15.48 15.55
N ARG A 19 -0.03 15.42 16.35
CA ARG A 19 1.15 16.25 16.10
C ARG A 19 1.89 15.83 14.83
N LYS A 20 2.01 14.52 14.55
CA LYS A 20 2.57 14.04 13.26
C LYS A 20 1.77 14.54 12.06
N LEU A 21 0.44 14.46 12.12
CA LEU A 21 -0.44 15.00 11.07
C LEU A 21 -0.17 16.49 10.85
N ALA A 22 -0.07 17.28 11.91
CA ALA A 22 0.20 18.70 11.82
C ALA A 22 1.58 19.01 11.23
N LEU A 23 2.62 18.25 11.59
CA LEU A 23 3.98 18.40 11.05
C LEU A 23 4.02 18.13 9.54
N ILE A 24 3.43 17.01 9.09
CA ILE A 24 3.36 16.66 7.67
C ILE A 24 2.53 17.70 6.91
N ALA A 25 1.35 18.08 7.41
CA ALA A 25 0.50 19.08 6.76
C ALA A 25 1.15 20.46 6.67
N ALA A 26 1.94 20.85 7.68
CA ALA A 26 2.72 22.09 7.64
C ALA A 26 3.84 22.03 6.60
N TYR A 27 4.52 20.90 6.47
CA TYR A 27 5.54 20.68 5.46
C TYR A 27 4.95 20.76 4.03
N LEU A 28 3.83 20.06 3.77
CA LEU A 28 3.20 20.01 2.45
C LEU A 28 2.69 21.38 1.96
N ARG A 29 2.28 22.27 2.88
CA ARG A 29 1.86 23.64 2.54
C ARG A 29 3.03 24.59 2.28
N LYS A 30 4.18 24.37 2.92
CA LYS A 30 5.33 25.31 2.89
C LYS A 30 6.40 24.96 1.88
N THR A 31 6.49 23.69 1.49
CA THR A 31 7.48 23.19 0.54
C THR A 31 6.89 23.25 -0.87
N PRO A 32 7.58 23.84 -1.87
CA PRO A 32 7.07 23.91 -3.23
C PRO A 32 7.12 22.55 -3.95
N ASP A 33 6.41 22.45 -5.08
CA ASP A 33 6.57 21.34 -6.01
C ASP A 33 7.90 21.42 -6.76
N PRO A 34 8.51 20.26 -7.14
CA PRO A 34 8.04 18.90 -6.89
C PRO A 34 8.49 18.31 -5.55
N ASP A 35 9.24 19.06 -4.73
CA ASP A 35 9.85 18.58 -3.48
C ASP A 35 8.84 18.05 -2.45
N ARG A 36 7.67 18.70 -2.32
CA ARG A 36 6.61 18.23 -1.40
C ARG A 36 6.03 16.88 -1.83
N GLY A 37 5.92 16.65 -3.14
CA GLY A 37 5.43 15.40 -3.71
C GLY A 37 6.40 14.23 -3.55
N TRP A 38 7.69 14.47 -3.81
CA TRP A 38 8.73 13.47 -3.55
C TRP A 38 8.85 13.09 -2.08
N ALA A 39 8.78 14.08 -1.18
CA ALA A 39 8.77 13.82 0.25
C ALA A 39 7.55 12.99 0.66
N LEU A 40 6.37 13.28 0.11
CA LEU A 40 5.17 12.52 0.39
C LEU A 40 5.30 11.07 -0.10
N ALA A 41 5.82 10.86 -1.31
CA ALA A 41 6.14 9.52 -1.83
C ALA A 41 7.12 8.76 -0.92
N ALA A 42 8.15 9.44 -0.42
CA ALA A 42 9.11 8.85 0.50
C ALA A 42 8.46 8.42 1.83
N LEU A 43 7.55 9.23 2.37
CA LEU A 43 6.81 8.93 3.61
C LEU A 43 5.81 7.77 3.44
N THR A 44 5.31 7.54 2.23
CA THR A 44 4.36 6.46 1.92
C THR A 44 5.03 5.20 1.37
N GLY A 45 6.37 5.19 1.22
CA GLY A 45 7.11 4.05 0.65
C GLY A 45 6.97 3.90 -0.86
N GLY A 46 6.62 4.97 -1.58
CA GLY A 46 6.41 4.98 -3.03
C GLY A 46 7.68 5.18 -3.87
N LEU A 47 8.88 5.09 -3.27
CA LEU A 47 10.16 5.26 -3.96
C LEU A 47 10.99 3.98 -3.88
N ASP A 48 11.60 3.58 -5.00
CA ASP A 48 12.58 2.48 -5.05
C ASP A 48 13.77 2.91 -5.90
N PHE A 49 14.96 2.74 -5.34
CA PHE A 49 16.24 3.00 -6.01
C PHE A 49 17.03 1.69 -6.04
N PRO A 50 16.98 0.92 -7.15
CA PRO A 50 17.55 -0.43 -7.20
C PRO A 50 19.05 -0.51 -6.94
N ALA A 51 19.81 0.55 -7.24
CA ALA A 51 21.25 0.60 -7.02
C ALA A 51 21.64 0.88 -5.56
N VAL A 52 20.78 1.56 -4.80
CA VAL A 52 21.08 2.00 -3.43
C VAL A 52 20.47 1.02 -2.43
N LYS A 53 21.25 0.03 -2.02
CA LYS A 53 20.86 -0.97 -1.02
C LYS A 53 21.70 -0.83 0.25
N SER A 54 21.22 -1.38 1.36
CA SER A 54 21.95 -1.36 2.65
C SER A 54 23.35 -1.99 2.55
N SER A 55 23.55 -2.94 1.64
CA SER A 55 24.87 -3.52 1.34
C SER A 55 25.81 -2.52 0.67
N THR A 56 25.30 -1.67 -0.24
CA THR A 56 26.08 -0.60 -0.88
C THR A 56 26.56 0.42 0.15
N ILE A 57 25.66 0.86 1.05
CA ILE A 57 26.01 1.79 2.14
C ILE A 57 27.05 1.17 3.06
N ARG A 58 26.88 -0.10 3.44
CA ARG A 58 27.85 -0.83 4.27
C ARG A 58 29.24 -0.87 3.61
N ALA A 59 29.30 -1.19 2.31
CA ALA A 59 30.56 -1.26 1.58
C ALA A 59 31.28 0.10 1.57
N LEU A 60 30.54 1.19 1.30
CA LEU A 60 31.08 2.54 1.34
C LEU A 60 31.61 2.94 2.72
N MET A 61 30.87 2.57 3.78
CA MET A 61 31.30 2.88 5.15
C MET A 61 32.54 2.10 5.56
N MET A 62 32.68 0.82 5.15
CA MET A 62 33.87 0.01 5.42
C MET A 62 35.11 0.47 4.63
N GLU A 63 34.93 1.19 3.53
CA GLU A 63 36.03 1.81 2.78
C GLU A 63 36.50 3.13 3.41
N ARG A 64 35.55 3.92 3.96
CA ARG A 64 35.80 5.29 4.45
C ARG A 64 36.06 5.39 5.94
N VAL A 65 35.61 4.40 6.71
CA VAL A 65 35.72 4.34 8.16
C VAL A 65 36.35 3.01 8.54
N ASP A 66 37.10 2.98 9.64
CA ASP A 66 37.64 1.74 10.18
C ASP A 66 36.53 0.66 10.30
N PRO A 67 36.75 -0.55 9.73
CA PRO A 67 35.72 -1.59 9.69
C PRO A 67 35.25 -2.07 11.08
N VAL A 68 36.13 -2.04 12.09
CA VAL A 68 35.78 -2.43 13.47
C VAL A 68 34.91 -1.35 14.11
N LEU A 69 35.29 -0.08 13.99
CA LEU A 69 34.50 1.06 14.45
C LEU A 69 33.11 1.07 13.81
N TRP A 70 33.02 0.88 12.50
CA TRP A 70 31.74 0.77 11.79
C TRP A 70 30.88 -0.35 12.35
N THR A 71 31.45 -1.55 12.51
CA THR A 71 30.69 -2.72 12.97
C THR A 71 30.14 -2.51 14.38
N LEU A 72 30.98 -2.07 15.33
CA LEU A 72 30.57 -1.79 16.70
C LEU A 72 29.50 -0.70 16.77
N SER A 73 29.66 0.38 15.99
CA SER A 73 28.70 1.48 15.98
C SER A 73 27.36 1.07 15.38
N ARG A 74 27.38 0.30 14.27
CA ARG A 74 26.16 -0.20 13.64
C ARG A 74 25.39 -1.12 14.58
N ASP A 75 26.10 -1.99 15.32
CA ASP A 75 25.48 -2.91 16.26
C ASP A 75 24.89 -2.18 17.47
N PHE A 76 25.54 -1.10 17.93
CA PHE A 76 24.99 -0.25 18.99
C PHE A 76 23.76 0.55 18.55
N VAL A 77 23.81 1.23 17.39
CA VAL A 77 22.72 2.09 16.89
C VAL A 77 21.55 1.25 16.33
N GLY A 78 21.84 0.11 15.72
CA GLY A 78 20.82 -0.79 15.16
C GLY A 78 20.27 -0.38 13.79
N ASP A 79 20.57 0.82 13.29
CA ASP A 79 20.13 1.32 11.97
C ASP A 79 21.30 1.75 11.08
N THR A 80 21.37 1.20 9.87
CA THR A 80 22.47 1.47 8.92
C THR A 80 22.49 2.92 8.45
N ALA A 81 21.32 3.54 8.20
CA ALA A 81 21.25 4.90 7.68
C ALA A 81 21.68 5.91 8.75
N GLU A 82 21.20 5.71 9.99
CA GLU A 82 21.60 6.52 11.14
C GLU A 82 23.10 6.40 11.41
N THR A 83 23.62 5.17 11.53
CA THR A 83 25.05 4.92 11.76
C THR A 83 25.91 5.58 10.68
N ALA A 84 25.56 5.39 9.40
CA ALA A 84 26.30 5.96 8.29
C ALA A 84 26.25 7.49 8.33
N SER A 85 25.10 8.10 8.62
CA SER A 85 24.96 9.55 8.68
C SER A 85 25.84 10.22 9.74
N LEU A 86 26.01 9.57 10.89
CA LEU A 86 26.80 10.05 12.03
C LEU A 86 28.30 9.82 11.84
N LEU A 87 28.70 8.68 11.28
CA LEU A 87 30.11 8.32 11.09
C LEU A 87 30.71 8.84 9.78
N TRP A 88 29.90 9.34 8.84
CA TRP A 88 30.39 9.76 7.54
C TRP A 88 31.45 10.87 7.68
N PRO A 89 32.69 10.65 7.20
CA PRO A 89 33.76 11.64 7.28
C PRO A 89 33.33 12.93 6.57
N ALA A 90 33.29 14.04 7.30
CA ALA A 90 32.86 15.32 6.72
C ALA A 90 33.95 15.83 5.76
N PRO A 91 33.58 16.28 4.54
CA PRO A 91 34.54 16.95 3.67
C PRO A 91 34.93 18.30 4.28
N GLY A 92 36.17 18.75 4.02
CA GLY A 92 36.65 20.05 4.52
C GLY A 92 35.82 21.25 4.08
N ARG A 93 35.13 21.16 2.92
CA ARG A 93 34.12 22.12 2.46
C ARG A 93 32.98 21.37 1.79
N ALA A 94 31.79 21.43 2.38
CA ALA A 94 30.60 20.85 1.80
C ALA A 94 30.08 21.73 0.64
N PRO A 95 29.78 21.15 -0.54
CA PRO A 95 29.01 21.84 -1.57
C PRO A 95 27.57 22.10 -1.10
N SER A 96 26.81 22.90 -1.84
CA SER A 96 25.42 23.21 -1.50
C SER A 96 24.56 21.94 -1.41
N PRO A 97 23.71 21.81 -0.37
CA PRO A 97 22.86 20.64 -0.19
C PRO A 97 21.81 20.56 -1.31
N PRO A 98 21.48 19.36 -1.81
CA PRO A 98 20.49 19.18 -2.86
C PRO A 98 19.06 19.48 -2.38
N THR A 99 18.17 19.81 -3.32
CA THR A 99 16.71 19.73 -3.11
C THR A 99 16.27 18.27 -2.97
N VAL A 100 15.00 18.01 -2.58
CA VAL A 100 14.50 16.62 -2.57
C VAL A 100 14.43 16.09 -4.01
N SER A 101 13.97 16.92 -4.94
CA SER A 101 13.86 16.56 -6.36
C SER A 101 15.22 16.23 -6.98
N GLU A 102 16.23 17.05 -6.73
CA GLU A 102 17.60 16.81 -7.22
C GLU A 102 18.17 15.51 -6.63
N ALA A 103 17.92 15.25 -5.34
CA ALA A 103 18.34 14.00 -4.72
C ALA A 103 17.68 12.79 -5.37
N VAL A 104 16.36 12.84 -5.64
CA VAL A 104 15.63 11.77 -6.33
C VAL A 104 16.16 11.54 -7.74
N GLU A 105 16.42 12.61 -8.51
CA GLU A 105 16.96 12.53 -9.85
C GLU A 105 18.34 11.84 -9.86
N LEU A 106 19.25 12.29 -9.00
CA LEU A 106 20.58 11.71 -8.87
C LEU A 106 20.50 10.23 -8.47
N LEU A 107 19.72 9.90 -7.45
CA LEU A 107 19.53 8.51 -7.00
C LEU A 107 18.92 7.63 -8.09
N SER A 108 18.01 8.15 -8.90
CA SER A 108 17.37 7.41 -10.00
C SER A 108 18.34 7.11 -11.15
N SER A 109 19.30 7.99 -11.40
CA SER A 109 20.33 7.78 -12.44
C SER A 109 21.44 6.80 -12.03
N MET A 110 21.57 6.50 -10.73
CA MET A 110 22.66 5.65 -10.24
C MET A 110 22.51 4.21 -10.73
N THR A 111 23.62 3.62 -11.15
CA THR A 111 23.69 2.21 -11.53
C THR A 111 24.53 1.42 -10.52
N ARG A 112 24.53 0.09 -10.59
CA ARG A 112 25.43 -0.74 -9.76
C ARG A 112 26.91 -0.37 -9.93
N LYS A 113 27.30 0.20 -11.08
CA LYS A 113 28.68 0.60 -11.37
C LYS A 113 29.02 1.97 -10.79
N THR A 114 28.08 2.91 -10.78
CA THR A 114 28.35 4.31 -10.42
C THR A 114 27.94 4.65 -9.00
N VAL A 115 27.03 3.86 -8.39
CA VAL A 115 26.44 4.14 -7.07
C VAL A 115 27.47 4.38 -5.96
N GLY A 116 28.62 3.69 -5.98
CA GLY A 116 29.65 3.89 -4.96
C GLY A 116 30.18 5.32 -4.96
N THR A 117 30.59 5.81 -6.14
CA THR A 117 31.13 7.16 -6.33
C THR A 117 30.05 8.22 -6.20
N ASP A 118 28.92 8.05 -6.89
CA ASP A 118 27.88 9.08 -6.98
C ASP A 118 27.15 9.27 -5.64
N LEU A 119 26.87 8.18 -4.91
CA LEU A 119 26.24 8.28 -3.59
C LEU A 119 27.18 8.95 -2.58
N ALA A 120 28.47 8.64 -2.63
CA ALA A 120 29.45 9.27 -1.76
C ALA A 120 29.54 10.79 -2.02
N ALA A 121 29.62 11.19 -3.29
CA ALA A 121 29.61 12.60 -3.67
C ALA A 121 28.33 13.32 -3.23
N LEU A 122 27.18 12.64 -3.26
CA LEU A 122 25.91 13.19 -2.78
C LEU A 122 25.88 13.32 -1.25
N LEU A 123 26.42 12.35 -0.51
CA LEU A 123 26.51 12.40 0.96
C LEU A 123 27.48 13.49 1.46
N ASP A 124 28.53 13.78 0.69
CA ASP A 124 29.48 14.87 0.97
C ASP A 124 28.82 16.27 0.90
N ARG A 125 27.66 16.40 0.25
CA ARG A 125 26.88 17.66 0.17
C ARG A 125 25.95 17.88 1.36
N LEU A 126 25.86 16.93 2.28
CA LEU A 126 24.87 16.92 3.35
C LEU A 126 25.55 16.86 4.72
N ASP A 127 24.92 17.46 5.71
CA ASP A 127 25.22 17.26 7.12
C ASP A 127 24.63 15.94 7.64
N ALA A 128 24.83 15.60 8.92
CA ALA A 128 24.35 14.33 9.46
C ALA A 128 22.81 14.17 9.34
N PRO A 129 21.96 15.15 9.73
CA PRO A 129 20.51 15.05 9.49
C PRO A 129 20.14 14.90 8.01
N GLY A 130 20.80 15.63 7.12
CA GLY A 130 20.60 15.54 5.67
C GLY A 130 20.95 14.16 5.11
N ARG A 131 22.09 13.58 5.52
CA ARG A 131 22.52 12.23 5.13
C ARG A 131 21.54 11.18 5.63
N PHE A 132 21.09 11.29 6.89
CA PHE A 132 20.08 10.40 7.43
C PHE A 132 18.81 10.43 6.56
N ALA A 133 18.32 11.63 6.26
CA ALA A 133 17.12 11.80 5.43
C ALA A 133 17.30 11.25 4.01
N LEU A 134 18.45 11.49 3.37
CA LEU A 134 18.77 10.96 2.05
C LEU A 134 18.79 9.43 2.06
N LEU A 135 19.49 8.82 3.02
CA LEU A 135 19.63 7.36 3.11
C LEU A 135 18.29 6.68 3.43
N LYS A 136 17.46 7.28 4.30
CA LYS A 136 16.11 6.80 4.58
C LYS A 136 15.19 6.90 3.37
N LEU A 137 15.26 8.01 2.63
CA LEU A 137 14.58 8.18 1.34
C LEU A 137 15.03 7.12 0.32
N ALA A 138 16.34 6.90 0.19
CA ALA A 138 16.90 5.99 -0.80
C ALA A 138 16.63 4.50 -0.50
N THR A 139 16.55 4.12 0.78
CA THR A 139 16.38 2.72 1.19
C THR A 139 14.95 2.34 1.55
N GLY A 140 14.03 3.31 1.68
CA GLY A 140 12.63 3.09 2.05
C GLY A 140 12.38 2.71 3.53
N GLY A 141 13.44 2.52 4.32
CA GLY A 141 13.37 2.07 5.71
C GLY A 141 13.07 3.18 6.73
N MET A 142 12.06 4.02 6.48
CA MET A 142 11.80 5.25 7.24
C MET A 142 11.73 5.05 8.76
N ARG A 143 10.92 4.09 9.24
CA ARG A 143 10.74 3.76 10.67
C ARG A 143 10.44 4.95 11.60
N ILE A 144 9.87 6.03 11.06
CA ILE A 144 9.52 7.27 11.78
C ILE A 144 8.10 7.25 12.41
N GLY A 145 7.47 6.07 12.46
CA GLY A 145 6.10 5.90 12.96
C GLY A 145 5.05 6.68 12.15
N VAL A 146 5.21 6.75 10.84
CA VAL A 146 4.23 7.28 9.88
C VAL A 146 3.83 6.14 8.96
N SER A 147 2.53 5.85 8.91
CA SER A 147 1.96 4.91 7.93
C SER A 147 1.52 5.66 6.67
N SER A 148 1.36 4.94 5.55
CA SER A 148 0.83 5.52 4.30
C SER A 148 -0.51 6.22 4.53
N ARG A 149 -1.44 5.59 5.26
CA ARG A 149 -2.74 6.21 5.64
C ARG A 149 -2.57 7.47 6.48
N LEU A 150 -1.60 7.53 7.39
CA LEU A 150 -1.34 8.73 8.19
C LEU A 150 -0.85 9.88 7.30
N ALA A 151 0.03 9.61 6.34
CA ALA A 151 0.51 10.61 5.39
C ALA A 151 -0.62 11.12 4.46
N LYS A 152 -1.46 10.22 3.93
CA LYS A 152 -2.66 10.60 3.14
C LYS A 152 -3.66 11.42 3.96
N THR A 153 -3.88 11.07 5.23
CA THR A 153 -4.71 11.86 6.16
C THR A 153 -4.10 13.24 6.41
N ALA A 154 -2.77 13.35 6.51
CA ALA A 154 -2.10 14.64 6.68
C ALA A 154 -2.22 15.51 5.43
N PHE A 155 -2.13 14.92 4.23
CA PHE A 155 -2.39 15.58 2.96
C PHE A 155 -3.82 16.13 2.90
N ALA A 156 -4.81 15.28 3.19
CA ALA A 156 -6.23 15.66 3.24
C ALA A 156 -6.47 16.85 4.18
N LYS A 157 -5.89 16.81 5.38
CA LYS A 157 -5.94 17.91 6.35
C LYS A 157 -5.19 19.16 5.92
N ALA A 158 -4.10 19.03 5.15
CA ALA A 158 -3.32 20.16 4.69
C ALA A 158 -4.11 21.05 3.72
N PHE A 159 -4.99 20.43 2.93
CA PHE A 159 -5.68 21.06 1.82
C PHE A 159 -7.21 21.01 1.95
N ALA A 160 -7.74 20.58 3.10
CA ALA A 160 -9.16 20.52 3.41
C ALA A 160 -9.99 19.73 2.38
N VAL A 161 -9.47 18.57 1.97
CA VAL A 161 -10.17 17.59 1.12
C VAL A 161 -10.45 16.31 1.89
N GLU A 162 -11.38 15.47 1.41
CA GLU A 162 -11.70 14.20 2.04
C GLU A 162 -10.58 13.17 1.82
N VAL A 163 -10.24 12.40 2.85
CA VAL A 163 -9.13 11.43 2.78
C VAL A 163 -9.47 10.26 1.85
N GLU A 164 -10.74 9.93 1.74
CA GLU A 164 -11.26 8.89 0.85
C GLU A 164 -11.03 9.26 -0.62
N GLN A 165 -11.23 10.53 -0.99
CA GLN A 165 -10.91 11.03 -2.34
C GLN A 165 -9.41 11.01 -2.61
N VAL A 166 -8.60 11.40 -1.61
CA VAL A 166 -7.14 11.30 -1.71
C VAL A 166 -6.73 9.85 -1.95
N GLU A 167 -7.27 8.90 -1.16
CA GLU A 167 -6.98 7.48 -1.34
C GLU A 167 -7.37 6.98 -2.74
N GLU A 168 -8.53 7.37 -3.25
CA GLU A 168 -9.02 6.98 -4.58
C GLU A 168 -8.13 7.50 -5.73
N TYR A 169 -7.78 8.79 -5.74
CA TYR A 169 -6.91 9.36 -6.77
C TYR A 169 -5.47 8.85 -6.66
N TRP A 170 -4.97 8.64 -5.44
CA TRP A 170 -3.58 8.26 -5.16
C TRP A 170 -3.12 7.04 -5.97
N HIS A 171 -3.96 6.02 -6.09
CA HIS A 171 -3.59 4.77 -6.76
C HIS A 171 -3.43 4.92 -8.29
N GLY A 172 -4.04 5.95 -8.88
CA GLY A 172 -3.91 6.24 -10.32
C GLY A 172 -2.74 7.15 -10.66
N LEU A 173 -2.05 7.70 -9.65
CA LEU A 173 -1.05 8.73 -9.85
C LEU A 173 0.35 8.24 -9.49
N ALA A 174 1.35 8.80 -10.17
CA ALA A 174 2.75 8.53 -9.91
C ALA A 174 3.40 9.67 -9.10
N PRO A 175 4.36 9.38 -8.21
CA PRO A 175 5.24 10.40 -7.66
C PRO A 175 5.85 11.29 -8.76
N PRO A 176 5.92 12.63 -8.58
CA PRO A 176 5.64 13.40 -7.36
C PRO A 176 4.18 13.85 -7.19
N TYR A 177 3.21 13.20 -7.85
CA TYR A 177 1.78 13.45 -7.73
C TYR A 177 1.31 14.87 -8.10
N PRO A 178 1.79 15.47 -9.22
CA PRO A 178 1.45 16.85 -9.56
C PRO A 178 -0.06 17.08 -9.70
N GLU A 179 -0.80 16.13 -10.27
CA GLU A 179 -2.26 16.22 -10.43
C GLU A 179 -3.00 16.23 -9.09
N LEU A 180 -2.49 15.47 -8.11
CA LEU A 180 -3.06 15.43 -6.76
C LEU A 180 -2.92 16.78 -6.06
N PHE A 181 -1.75 17.41 -6.19
CA PHE A 181 -1.50 18.74 -5.61
C PHE A 181 -2.26 19.84 -6.36
N ALA A 182 -2.34 19.78 -7.69
CA ALA A 182 -3.14 20.72 -8.46
C ALA A 182 -4.61 20.69 -8.03
N TRP A 183 -5.19 19.50 -7.89
CA TRP A 183 -6.57 19.34 -7.41
C TRP A 183 -6.75 19.87 -5.99
N ALA A 184 -5.96 19.35 -5.03
CA ALA A 184 -6.20 19.64 -3.62
C ALA A 184 -5.73 21.04 -3.20
N ALA A 185 -4.55 21.49 -3.65
CA ALA A 185 -3.94 22.73 -3.20
C ALA A 185 -4.33 23.95 -4.06
N GLU A 186 -4.68 23.74 -5.33
CA GLU A 186 -4.93 24.83 -6.30
C GLU A 186 -6.38 24.86 -6.80
N GLY A 187 -7.20 23.85 -6.45
CA GLY A 187 -8.61 23.78 -6.87
C GLY A 187 -8.80 23.40 -8.34
N ALA A 188 -7.80 22.77 -8.96
CA ALA A 188 -7.95 22.20 -10.29
C ALA A 188 -9.04 21.10 -10.30
N PRO A 189 -9.57 20.72 -11.48
CA PRO A 189 -10.46 19.56 -11.59
C PRO A 189 -9.82 18.30 -10.99
N PRO A 190 -10.62 17.37 -10.45
CA PRO A 190 -10.10 16.11 -9.94
C PRO A 190 -9.31 15.33 -11.00
N PRO A 191 -8.27 14.57 -10.60
CA PRO A 191 -7.52 13.73 -11.53
C PRO A 191 -8.42 12.74 -12.26
N ASP A 192 -8.26 12.61 -13.58
CA ASP A 192 -8.97 11.61 -14.38
C ASP A 192 -8.34 10.23 -14.13
N ILE A 193 -9.10 9.37 -13.45
CA ILE A 193 -8.71 7.98 -13.14
C ILE A 193 -9.69 6.96 -13.72
N ASP A 194 -10.63 7.38 -14.57
CA ASP A 194 -11.77 6.55 -14.99
C ASP A 194 -11.31 5.30 -15.75
N ASN A 195 -10.21 5.41 -16.49
CA ASN A 195 -9.62 4.31 -17.26
C ASN A 195 -8.41 3.67 -16.58
N LEU A 196 -8.14 4.00 -15.32
CA LEU A 196 -7.03 3.44 -14.57
C LEU A 196 -7.53 2.42 -13.54
N PRO A 197 -6.90 1.24 -13.44
CA PRO A 197 -7.32 0.22 -12.50
C PRO A 197 -6.88 0.63 -11.09
N THR A 198 -7.69 1.46 -10.44
CA THR A 198 -7.39 2.14 -9.19
C THR A 198 -8.11 1.48 -8.02
N PHE A 199 -7.44 1.43 -6.86
CA PHE A 199 -8.01 0.89 -5.65
C PHE A 199 -9.04 1.85 -5.02
N ARG A 200 -10.15 1.30 -4.50
CA ARG A 200 -11.17 1.99 -3.71
C ARG A 200 -11.07 1.61 -2.23
N PRO A 201 -11.14 2.57 -1.29
CA PRO A 201 -11.13 2.28 0.14
C PRO A 201 -12.22 1.27 0.53
N PHE A 202 -11.85 0.28 1.35
CA PHE A 202 -12.79 -0.74 1.82
C PHE A 202 -13.74 -0.22 2.90
N MET A 203 -15.01 -0.64 2.81
CA MET A 203 -15.91 -0.62 3.97
C MET A 203 -15.39 -1.59 5.04
N LEU A 204 -15.27 -1.13 6.29
CA LEU A 204 -14.77 -1.94 7.41
C LEU A 204 -15.91 -2.43 8.29
N ALA A 205 -15.72 -3.60 8.90
CA ALA A 205 -16.66 -4.17 9.85
C ALA A 205 -16.31 -3.78 11.29
N HIS A 206 -17.34 -3.65 12.12
CA HIS A 206 -17.21 -3.51 13.57
C HIS A 206 -17.56 -4.83 14.25
N PRO A 207 -16.83 -5.23 15.31
CA PRO A 207 -17.24 -6.38 16.11
C PRO A 207 -18.60 -6.11 16.75
N LEU A 208 -19.47 -7.12 16.76
CA LEU A 208 -20.74 -7.06 17.48
C LEU A 208 -20.46 -7.42 18.95
N GLU A 209 -20.41 -6.43 19.82
CA GLU A 209 -20.17 -6.59 21.26
C GLU A 209 -21.50 -6.77 22.01
N GLY A 210 -21.96 -8.02 22.10
CA GLY A 210 -23.24 -8.35 22.75
C GLY A 210 -24.47 -7.84 21.97
N GLY A 211 -25.65 -8.20 22.45
CA GLY A 211 -26.92 -7.84 21.82
C GLY A 211 -27.36 -8.79 20.70
N THR A 212 -28.57 -8.55 20.20
CA THR A 212 -29.19 -9.26 19.09
C THR A 212 -29.41 -8.29 17.93
N VAL A 213 -29.41 -8.79 16.69
CA VAL A 213 -29.80 -8.01 15.51
C VAL A 213 -31.07 -8.59 14.91
N ALA A 214 -31.90 -7.72 14.33
CA ALA A 214 -33.07 -8.15 13.58
C ALA A 214 -32.63 -8.57 12.17
N LEU A 215 -32.69 -9.87 11.85
CA LEU A 215 -32.28 -10.37 10.52
C LEU A 215 -33.14 -9.84 9.35
N ALA A 216 -34.23 -9.12 9.63
CA ALA A 216 -34.95 -8.37 8.60
C ALA A 216 -34.13 -7.20 8.01
N ASP A 217 -33.22 -6.63 8.80
CA ASP A 217 -32.40 -5.47 8.43
C ASP A 217 -30.96 -5.85 8.02
N TYR A 218 -30.58 -7.12 8.21
CA TYR A 218 -29.22 -7.60 8.04
C TYR A 218 -29.16 -8.90 7.23
N ALA A 219 -28.13 -9.03 6.41
CA ALA A 219 -27.73 -10.31 5.82
C ALA A 219 -26.55 -10.90 6.61
N ALA A 220 -26.47 -12.23 6.64
CA ALA A 220 -25.38 -12.96 7.26
C ALA A 220 -24.60 -13.73 6.20
N GLU A 221 -23.28 -13.58 6.20
CA GLU A 221 -22.36 -14.35 5.34
C GLU A 221 -21.25 -14.94 6.20
N TRP A 222 -20.66 -16.04 5.75
CA TRP A 222 -19.50 -16.61 6.41
C TRP A 222 -18.29 -15.69 6.30
N LYS A 223 -17.59 -15.50 7.42
CA LYS A 223 -16.28 -14.86 7.40
C LYS A 223 -15.22 -15.90 7.02
N TRP A 224 -14.76 -15.83 5.79
CA TRP A 224 -13.71 -16.71 5.27
C TRP A 224 -12.32 -16.36 5.84
N ASP A 225 -11.46 -17.38 5.92
CA ASP A 225 -10.06 -17.25 6.33
C ASP A 225 -9.15 -17.19 5.09
N GLY A 226 -9.03 -16.00 4.52
CA GLY A 226 -8.26 -15.70 3.32
C GLY A 226 -7.60 -14.32 3.39
N ILE A 227 -7.51 -13.66 2.24
CA ILE A 227 -7.15 -12.23 2.20
C ILE A 227 -8.20 -11.46 1.42
N ARG A 228 -8.80 -10.46 2.04
CA ARG A 228 -9.62 -9.47 1.35
C ARG A 228 -8.86 -8.80 0.22
N VAL A 229 -9.44 -8.84 -0.96
CA VAL A 229 -8.91 -8.26 -2.19
C VAL A 229 -9.95 -7.44 -2.92
N GLN A 230 -9.47 -6.47 -3.68
CA GLN A 230 -10.27 -5.76 -4.65
C GLN A 230 -9.75 -6.08 -6.05
N LEU A 231 -10.66 -6.54 -6.91
CA LEU A 231 -10.35 -6.78 -8.31
C LEU A 231 -10.86 -5.61 -9.13
N VAL A 232 -9.96 -5.01 -9.90
CA VAL A 232 -10.27 -3.83 -10.69
C VAL A 232 -9.87 -4.09 -12.13
N ARG A 233 -10.85 -4.02 -13.03
CA ARG A 233 -10.63 -3.90 -14.46
C ARG A 233 -11.05 -2.52 -14.93
N ALA A 234 -10.12 -1.79 -15.53
CA ALA A 234 -10.37 -0.51 -16.18
C ALA A 234 -9.60 -0.49 -17.52
N GLY A 235 -10.28 -0.10 -18.59
CA GLY A 235 -9.75 -0.29 -19.94
C GLY A 235 -9.41 -1.75 -20.24
N ASP A 236 -8.18 -2.00 -20.65
CA ASP A 236 -7.63 -3.35 -20.93
C ASP A 236 -6.87 -3.95 -19.74
N GLN A 237 -6.65 -3.18 -18.67
CA GLN A 237 -5.84 -3.58 -17.53
C GLN A 237 -6.68 -4.16 -16.40
N THR A 238 -6.20 -5.26 -15.82
CA THR A 238 -6.73 -5.85 -14.60
C THR A 238 -5.68 -5.75 -13.50
N ARG A 239 -6.07 -5.28 -12.31
CA ARG A 239 -5.24 -5.27 -11.10
C ARG A 239 -5.96 -5.98 -9.96
N LEU A 240 -5.18 -6.63 -9.11
CA LEU A 240 -5.61 -7.21 -7.85
C LEU A 240 -4.94 -6.45 -6.70
N PHE A 241 -5.74 -5.80 -5.87
CA PHE A 241 -5.26 -5.04 -4.72
C PHE A 241 -5.52 -5.77 -3.42
N SER A 242 -4.53 -5.76 -2.51
CA SER A 242 -4.67 -6.25 -1.14
C SER A 242 -5.50 -5.28 -0.28
N ARG A 243 -5.81 -5.68 0.96
CA ARG A 243 -6.42 -4.82 1.99
C ARG A 243 -5.73 -3.45 2.16
N SER A 244 -4.40 -3.40 2.03
CA SER A 244 -3.60 -2.17 2.18
C SER A 244 -3.51 -1.34 0.89
N GLY A 245 -4.13 -1.80 -0.20
CA GLY A 245 -4.03 -1.19 -1.53
C GLY A 245 -2.75 -1.54 -2.28
N ASP A 246 -1.99 -2.54 -1.81
CA ASP A 246 -0.79 -3.02 -2.52
C ASP A 246 -1.22 -3.86 -3.73
N ASP A 247 -0.58 -3.64 -4.87
CA ASP A 247 -0.79 -4.46 -6.05
C ASP A 247 -0.12 -5.84 -5.89
N ILE A 248 -0.94 -6.87 -5.86
CA ILE A 248 -0.54 -8.27 -5.73
C ILE A 248 -0.80 -9.09 -7.01
N SER A 249 -1.06 -8.41 -8.14
CA SER A 249 -1.38 -9.01 -9.44
C SER A 249 -0.35 -10.05 -9.87
N ALA A 250 0.95 -9.75 -9.72
CA ALA A 250 2.03 -10.66 -10.10
C ALA A 250 2.05 -11.98 -9.30
N THR A 251 1.48 -11.97 -8.10
CA THR A 251 1.38 -13.16 -7.23
C THR A 251 0.18 -14.03 -7.61
N PHE A 252 -0.83 -13.48 -8.27
CA PHE A 252 -2.06 -14.19 -8.66
C PHE A 252 -2.43 -13.94 -10.14
N PRO A 253 -1.53 -14.30 -11.08
CA PRO A 253 -1.71 -13.99 -12.50
C PRO A 253 -2.95 -14.64 -13.11
N GLU A 254 -3.38 -15.80 -12.61
CA GLU A 254 -4.57 -16.50 -13.13
C GLU A 254 -5.88 -15.72 -12.91
N LEU A 255 -5.89 -14.72 -12.02
CA LEU A 255 -7.05 -13.88 -11.77
C LEU A 255 -7.12 -12.66 -12.71
N LEU A 256 -6.04 -12.34 -13.42
CA LEU A 256 -5.93 -11.12 -14.23
C LEU A 256 -6.62 -11.26 -15.60
N ASP A 257 -6.52 -12.46 -16.18
CA ASP A 257 -7.17 -12.79 -17.45
C ASP A 257 -8.68 -13.06 -17.29
N GLY A 258 -9.19 -13.01 -16.04
CA GLY A 258 -10.52 -13.49 -15.69
C GLY A 258 -11.64 -12.45 -15.79
N LEU A 259 -11.36 -11.15 -15.92
CA LEU A 259 -12.41 -10.13 -15.97
C LEU A 259 -12.70 -9.72 -17.43
N PRO A 260 -13.88 -10.02 -17.99
CA PRO A 260 -14.15 -9.73 -19.40
C PRO A 260 -14.60 -8.29 -19.68
N PHE A 261 -14.88 -7.50 -18.64
CA PHE A 261 -15.43 -6.14 -18.75
C PHE A 261 -14.96 -5.25 -17.60
N PRO A 262 -14.99 -3.92 -17.76
CA PRO A 262 -14.67 -2.99 -16.68
C PRO A 262 -15.56 -3.19 -15.45
N VAL A 263 -14.93 -3.40 -14.30
CA VAL A 263 -15.62 -3.74 -13.04
C VAL A 263 -14.70 -3.51 -11.85
N VAL A 264 -15.27 -3.18 -10.69
CA VAL A 264 -14.61 -3.17 -9.38
C VAL A 264 -15.37 -4.10 -8.45
N LEU A 265 -14.72 -5.19 -8.04
CA LEU A 265 -15.30 -6.25 -7.21
C LEU A 265 -14.56 -6.34 -5.87
N ASP A 266 -15.29 -6.64 -4.80
CA ASP A 266 -14.76 -6.88 -3.45
C ASP A 266 -15.03 -8.34 -3.06
N GLY A 267 -13.98 -9.01 -2.58
CA GLY A 267 -14.06 -10.43 -2.27
C GLY A 267 -12.90 -10.93 -1.41
N GLU A 268 -13.00 -12.19 -1.01
CA GLU A 268 -11.96 -12.88 -0.27
C GLU A 268 -11.16 -13.77 -1.22
N LEU A 269 -9.84 -13.55 -1.29
CA LEU A 269 -8.90 -14.41 -1.99
C LEU A 269 -8.64 -15.67 -1.17
N LEU A 270 -8.85 -16.82 -1.79
CA LEU A 270 -8.77 -18.14 -1.19
C LEU A 270 -7.98 -19.09 -2.09
N VAL A 271 -7.54 -20.21 -1.51
CA VAL A 271 -6.99 -21.34 -2.27
C VAL A 271 -8.03 -22.44 -2.29
N ARG A 272 -8.26 -23.10 -3.43
CA ARG A 272 -9.24 -24.20 -3.50
C ARG A 272 -8.81 -25.36 -2.60
N GLY A 273 -9.76 -25.95 -1.90
CA GLY A 273 -9.55 -27.08 -1.01
C GLY A 273 -10.84 -27.48 -0.31
N VAL A 274 -10.76 -28.38 0.67
CA VAL A 274 -11.96 -28.91 1.36
C VAL A 274 -12.00 -28.54 2.85
N HIS A 275 -11.13 -27.65 3.30
CA HIS A 275 -10.95 -27.37 4.72
C HIS A 275 -12.01 -26.42 5.30
N GLN A 276 -12.44 -25.43 4.51
CA GLN A 276 -13.52 -24.50 4.80
C GLN A 276 -14.63 -24.75 3.79
N GLY A 277 -15.90 -24.81 4.20
CA GLY A 277 -17.04 -24.89 3.26
C GLY A 277 -17.31 -26.23 2.57
N GLY A 278 -16.55 -27.30 2.85
CA GLY A 278 -16.80 -28.67 2.36
C GLY A 278 -16.23 -28.98 0.97
N GLU A 279 -16.66 -30.10 0.35
CA GLU A 279 -16.11 -30.56 -0.94
C GLU A 279 -16.54 -29.70 -2.14
N ALA A 280 -17.76 -29.14 -2.11
CA ALA A 280 -18.28 -28.27 -3.16
C ALA A 280 -18.09 -26.79 -2.76
N GLY A 281 -17.28 -26.05 -3.51
CA GLY A 281 -17.03 -24.63 -3.20
C GLY A 281 -16.14 -24.42 -1.97
N GLY A 282 -15.40 -25.43 -1.53
CA GLY A 282 -14.53 -25.29 -0.37
C GLY A 282 -13.26 -24.47 -0.62
N ALA A 283 -12.69 -23.97 0.48
CA ALA A 283 -11.36 -23.36 0.52
C ALA A 283 -10.41 -24.19 1.38
N ALA A 284 -9.12 -24.15 1.04
CA ALA A 284 -8.04 -24.70 1.86
C ALA A 284 -7.80 -23.83 3.11
N SER A 285 -6.87 -24.24 3.97
CA SER A 285 -6.43 -23.41 5.09
C SER A 285 -5.72 -22.14 4.62
N PHE A 286 -5.68 -21.12 5.48
CA PHE A 286 -4.87 -19.93 5.25
C PHE A 286 -3.39 -20.26 5.02
N ASN A 287 -2.87 -21.32 5.64
CA ASN A 287 -1.49 -21.81 5.43
C ASN A 287 -1.20 -22.18 3.97
N ALA A 288 -2.21 -22.66 3.22
CA ALA A 288 -2.06 -22.92 1.79
C ALA A 288 -1.89 -21.62 1.00
N LEU A 289 -2.66 -20.58 1.34
CA LEU A 289 -2.52 -19.25 0.72
C LEU A 289 -1.16 -18.63 1.04
N GLN A 290 -0.66 -18.79 2.26
CA GLN A 290 0.66 -18.31 2.68
C GLN A 290 1.82 -18.82 1.83
N GLN A 291 1.68 -19.97 1.16
CA GLN A 291 2.73 -20.47 0.25
C GLN A 291 2.98 -19.54 -0.94
N ARG A 292 1.96 -18.76 -1.32
CA ARG A 292 2.01 -17.80 -2.43
C ARG A 292 2.28 -16.37 -2.00
N LEU A 293 1.88 -15.97 -0.79
CA LEU A 293 1.99 -14.58 -0.35
C LEU A 293 3.44 -14.07 -0.35
N GLY A 294 3.61 -12.82 -0.77
CA GLY A 294 4.92 -12.15 -0.83
C GLY A 294 5.86 -12.66 -1.92
N ARG A 295 5.42 -13.60 -2.78
CA ARG A 295 6.22 -14.09 -3.91
C ARG A 295 6.12 -13.12 -5.08
N LYS A 296 7.28 -12.65 -5.55
CA LYS A 296 7.39 -11.81 -6.76
C LYS A 296 7.25 -12.59 -8.06
N VAL A 297 7.57 -13.89 -8.03
CA VAL A 297 7.44 -14.81 -9.16
C VAL A 297 6.85 -16.11 -8.61
N VAL A 298 5.80 -16.60 -9.25
CA VAL A 298 5.09 -17.82 -8.86
C VAL A 298 5.40 -18.93 -9.86
N SER A 299 5.77 -20.11 -9.36
CA SER A 299 6.13 -21.25 -10.21
C SER A 299 4.88 -21.98 -10.74
N LYS A 300 5.02 -22.72 -11.84
CA LYS A 300 3.95 -23.60 -12.36
C LYS A 300 3.48 -24.63 -11.31
N ALA A 301 4.39 -25.11 -10.46
CA ALA A 301 4.03 -26.00 -9.36
C ALA A 301 3.14 -25.30 -8.34
N MET A 302 3.47 -24.07 -7.93
CA MET A 302 2.62 -23.29 -7.02
C MET A 302 1.22 -23.01 -7.58
N LEU A 303 1.12 -22.70 -8.87
CA LEU A 303 -0.18 -22.47 -9.52
C LEU A 303 -1.06 -23.74 -9.52
N ARG A 304 -0.44 -24.91 -9.73
CA ARG A 304 -1.14 -26.20 -9.72
C ARG A 304 -1.51 -26.64 -8.31
N ASP A 305 -0.59 -26.49 -7.36
CA ASP A 305 -0.73 -27.04 -6.00
C ASP A 305 -1.55 -26.10 -5.10
N TYR A 306 -1.56 -24.80 -5.39
CA TYR A 306 -2.30 -23.77 -4.64
C TYR A 306 -3.12 -22.87 -5.58
N PRO A 307 -4.09 -23.43 -6.33
CA PRO A 307 -4.90 -22.67 -7.26
C PRO A 307 -5.78 -21.67 -6.51
N ALA A 308 -5.64 -20.38 -6.82
CA ALA A 308 -6.38 -19.33 -6.15
C ALA A 308 -7.73 -19.06 -6.84
N PHE A 309 -8.70 -18.65 -6.04
CA PHE A 309 -10.00 -18.13 -6.49
C PHE A 309 -10.43 -17.00 -5.56
N VAL A 310 -11.42 -16.24 -5.99
CA VAL A 310 -11.97 -15.13 -5.21
C VAL A 310 -13.46 -15.37 -4.98
N ARG A 311 -13.83 -15.40 -3.71
CA ARG A 311 -15.21 -15.43 -3.27
C ARG A 311 -15.73 -14.01 -3.12
N LEU A 312 -16.61 -13.61 -4.02
CA LEU A 312 -17.13 -12.24 -4.10
C LEU A 312 -18.28 -12.03 -3.13
N TYR A 313 -18.31 -10.88 -2.47
CA TYR A 313 -19.40 -10.49 -1.56
C TYR A 313 -19.91 -9.07 -1.79
N ASP A 314 -19.23 -8.23 -2.59
CA ASP A 314 -19.75 -6.93 -3.01
C ASP A 314 -19.29 -6.52 -4.41
N VAL A 315 -20.02 -5.60 -5.01
CA VAL A 315 -19.69 -4.93 -6.28
C VAL A 315 -19.69 -3.43 -6.05
N LEU A 316 -18.59 -2.76 -6.41
CA LEU A 316 -18.45 -1.33 -6.22
C LEU A 316 -18.75 -0.56 -7.51
N ILE A 317 -18.26 -1.06 -8.65
CA ILE A 317 -18.49 -0.46 -9.97
C ILE A 317 -18.76 -1.58 -10.96
N ALA A 318 -19.82 -1.47 -11.75
CA ALA A 318 -20.14 -2.40 -12.82
C ALA A 318 -21.04 -1.75 -13.87
N ASP A 319 -20.86 -2.14 -15.14
CA ASP A 319 -21.67 -1.66 -16.27
C ASP A 319 -21.75 -0.12 -16.34
N GLY A 320 -20.62 0.55 -16.03
CA GLY A 320 -20.50 2.02 -16.05
C GLY A 320 -21.18 2.75 -14.89
N ARG A 321 -21.71 2.02 -13.89
CA ARG A 321 -22.37 2.60 -12.71
C ARG A 321 -21.52 2.38 -11.45
N ASP A 322 -21.39 3.43 -10.64
CA ASP A 322 -20.91 3.33 -9.26
C ASP A 322 -22.07 2.91 -8.33
N TRP A 323 -21.91 1.74 -7.71
CA TRP A 323 -22.89 1.11 -6.85
C TRP A 323 -22.70 1.47 -5.37
N ARG A 324 -21.59 2.11 -4.98
CA ARG A 324 -21.22 2.32 -3.56
C ARG A 324 -22.27 3.09 -2.76
N ALA A 325 -22.98 4.02 -3.41
CA ALA A 325 -24.03 4.82 -2.78
C ALA A 325 -25.39 4.09 -2.69
N GLN A 326 -25.54 2.91 -3.30
CA GLN A 326 -26.80 2.17 -3.31
C GLN A 326 -26.93 1.27 -2.08
N PRO A 327 -28.17 0.97 -1.65
CA PRO A 327 -28.43 0.00 -0.59
C PRO A 327 -27.80 -1.37 -0.88
N TRP A 328 -27.38 -2.09 0.18
CA TRP A 328 -26.68 -3.37 0.03
C TRP A 328 -27.45 -4.40 -0.82
N HIS A 329 -28.78 -4.48 -0.70
CA HIS A 329 -29.58 -5.43 -1.46
C HIS A 329 -29.55 -5.15 -2.98
N GLU A 330 -29.46 -3.88 -3.40
CA GLU A 330 -29.29 -3.53 -4.82
C GLU A 330 -27.90 -3.94 -5.32
N ARG A 331 -26.86 -3.69 -4.52
CA ARG A 331 -25.49 -4.12 -4.87
C ARG A 331 -25.39 -5.63 -4.94
N ARG A 332 -26.01 -6.33 -3.99
CA ARG A 332 -26.05 -7.80 -3.96
C ARG A 332 -26.74 -8.37 -5.21
N ALA A 333 -27.90 -7.82 -5.58
CA ALA A 333 -28.61 -8.24 -6.79
C ALA A 333 -27.78 -7.97 -8.06
N ALA A 334 -27.07 -6.82 -8.12
CA ALA A 334 -26.16 -6.52 -9.21
C ALA A 334 -24.98 -7.53 -9.26
N LEU A 335 -24.38 -7.86 -8.13
CA LEU A 335 -23.32 -8.86 -8.04
C LEU A 335 -23.81 -10.24 -8.49
N GLU A 336 -24.97 -10.69 -8.02
CA GLU A 336 -25.60 -11.96 -8.41
C GLU A 336 -25.83 -12.05 -9.92
N ALA A 337 -26.30 -10.97 -10.55
CA ALA A 337 -26.47 -10.88 -11.99
C ALA A 337 -25.13 -10.91 -12.77
N LEU A 338 -24.02 -10.52 -12.13
CA LEU A 338 -22.68 -10.54 -12.73
C LEU A 338 -22.02 -11.92 -12.67
N ILE A 339 -22.29 -12.74 -11.64
CA ILE A 339 -21.62 -14.04 -11.45
C ILE A 339 -21.61 -14.93 -12.70
N PRO A 340 -22.73 -15.10 -13.44
CA PRO A 340 -22.74 -15.93 -14.66
C PRO A 340 -21.84 -15.40 -15.79
N ARG A 341 -21.43 -14.12 -15.73
CA ARG A 341 -20.53 -13.47 -16.70
C ARG A 341 -19.05 -13.61 -16.32
N LEU A 342 -18.75 -14.19 -15.15
CA LEU A 342 -17.39 -14.37 -14.65
C LEU A 342 -16.93 -15.84 -14.82
N PRO A 343 -15.61 -16.08 -14.99
CA PRO A 343 -15.08 -17.44 -15.04
C PRO A 343 -15.29 -18.17 -13.70
N ALA A 344 -16.17 -19.17 -13.69
CA ALA A 344 -16.47 -19.99 -12.50
C ALA A 344 -15.23 -20.72 -11.92
N ALA A 345 -14.18 -20.90 -12.73
CA ALA A 345 -12.91 -21.45 -12.28
C ALA A 345 -12.13 -20.52 -11.33
N HIS A 346 -12.43 -19.22 -11.31
CA HIS A 346 -11.73 -18.20 -10.53
C HIS A 346 -12.63 -17.40 -9.60
N PHE A 347 -13.94 -17.37 -9.86
CA PHE A 347 -14.89 -16.56 -9.09
C PHE A 347 -16.08 -17.39 -8.67
N ASP A 348 -16.47 -17.23 -7.42
CA ASP A 348 -17.76 -17.66 -6.90
C ASP A 348 -18.37 -16.57 -6.01
N LEU A 349 -19.60 -16.81 -5.59
CA LEU A 349 -20.37 -15.90 -4.76
C LEU A 349 -20.34 -16.37 -3.30
N SER A 350 -20.19 -15.43 -2.38
CA SER A 350 -20.39 -15.68 -0.96
C SER A 350 -21.88 -15.93 -0.69
N ASP A 351 -22.19 -17.07 -0.10
CA ASP A 351 -23.56 -17.46 0.19
C ASP A 351 -24.13 -16.70 1.40
N ILE A 352 -25.39 -16.28 1.27
CA ILE A 352 -26.15 -15.73 2.39
C ILE A 352 -26.63 -16.89 3.27
N VAL A 353 -26.25 -16.85 4.54
CA VAL A 353 -26.68 -17.81 5.54
C VAL A 353 -28.16 -17.56 5.86
N THR A 354 -29.01 -18.50 5.46
CA THR A 354 -30.44 -18.43 5.74
C THR A 354 -30.71 -18.83 7.19
N ALA A 355 -31.13 -17.87 8.01
CA ALA A 355 -31.52 -18.11 9.39
C ALA A 355 -32.87 -17.43 9.73
N ARG A 356 -33.67 -18.07 10.60
CA ARG A 356 -34.98 -17.54 11.02
C ARG A 356 -34.85 -16.29 11.88
N ASP A 357 -33.86 -16.28 12.75
CA ASP A 357 -33.57 -15.24 13.73
C ASP A 357 -32.09 -15.33 14.13
N PHE A 358 -31.65 -14.39 14.96
CA PHE A 358 -30.27 -14.28 15.40
C PHE A 358 -29.82 -15.49 16.25
N ASP A 359 -30.72 -16.09 17.03
CA ASP A 359 -30.41 -17.27 17.84
C ASP A 359 -30.18 -18.50 16.96
N HIS A 360 -30.99 -18.67 15.91
CA HIS A 360 -30.77 -19.70 14.90
C HIS A 360 -29.45 -19.49 14.15
N LEU A 361 -29.10 -18.24 13.82
CA LEU A 361 -27.79 -17.94 13.23
C LEU A 361 -26.63 -18.32 14.16
N ALA A 362 -26.78 -18.06 15.47
CA ALA A 362 -25.80 -18.46 16.47
C ALA A 362 -25.66 -20.00 16.57
N GLN A 363 -26.77 -20.74 16.44
CA GLN A 363 -26.76 -22.21 16.39
C GLN A 363 -26.05 -22.74 15.14
N ILE A 364 -26.35 -22.18 13.95
CA ILE A 364 -25.65 -22.51 12.70
C ILE A 364 -24.15 -22.30 12.86
N ARG A 365 -23.75 -21.15 13.43
CA ARG A 365 -22.35 -20.83 13.68
C ARG A 365 -21.66 -21.83 14.63
N ALA A 366 -22.37 -22.29 15.66
CA ALA A 366 -21.81 -23.22 16.65
C ALA A 366 -21.67 -24.67 16.13
N GLY A 367 -22.45 -25.04 15.11
CA GLY A 367 -22.44 -26.39 14.53
C GLY A 367 -21.57 -26.56 13.28
N ALA A 368 -20.93 -25.49 12.80
CA ALA A 368 -20.12 -25.46 11.57
C ALA A 368 -18.64 -25.76 11.79
#